data_AF-A0A371B2M9-F1
#
_entry.id   AF-A0A371B2M9-F1
#
_cell.length_a   1.000
_cell.length_b   1.000
_cell.length_c   1.000
_cell.angle_alpha   90.00
_cell.angle_beta   90.00
_cell.angle_gamma   90.00
#
_symmetry.space_group_name_H-M   'P 1'
#
loop_
_entity.id
_entity.type
_entity.pdbx_description
1 polymer ?
#
loop_
_entity_poly.entity_id
_entity_poly.type
_entity_poly.pdbx_seq_one_letter_code
_entity_poly.pdbx_strand_id
1 'polypeptide(L)' 'MCLACEQGDLEARWEMINVISTGALPDGHSVDDLRAMGLPLPGEIYREPQPDGTYLIRQRSPAEIAALKNNFECDSPQ' A
#
# COMPACT_ATOMS: atom_id res chain seq x y z
N MET A 1 10.54 -13.93 -22.48
CA MET A 1 9.66 -14.07 -21.31
C MET A 1 8.37 -14.73 -21.77
N CYS A 2 7.75 -15.58 -20.94
CA CYS A 2 6.50 -16.25 -21.29
C CYS A 2 5.32 -15.36 -20.82
N LEU A 3 4.28 -15.20 -21.63
CA LEU A 3 3.11 -14.37 -21.29
C LEU A 3 2.45 -14.79 -19.97
N ALA A 4 2.39 -16.11 -19.71
CA ALA A 4 1.83 -16.65 -18.46
C ALA A 4 2.69 -16.30 -17.23
N CYS A 5 4.00 -16.12 -17.43
CA CYS A 5 4.95 -15.75 -16.37
C CYS A 5 4.73 -14.28 -15.99
N GLU A 6 4.61 -13.40 -16.99
CA GLU A 6 4.36 -11.97 -16.78
C GLU A 6 2.98 -11.74 -16.13
N GLN A 7 1.98 -12.53 -16.50
CA GLN A 7 0.65 -12.49 -15.89
C GLN A 7 0.71 -12.89 -14.39
N GLY A 8 1.43 -13.98 -14.06
CA GLY A 8 1.59 -14.42 -12.68
C GLY A 8 2.31 -13.38 -11.81
N ASP A 9 3.33 -12.73 -12.34
CA ASP A 9 4.04 -11.66 -11.64
C ASP A 9 3.15 -10.44 -11.36
N LEU A 10 2.27 -10.09 -12.31
CA LEU A 10 1.30 -9.02 -12.14
C LEU A 10 0.24 -9.36 -11.08
N GLU A 11 -0.27 -10.59 -11.09
CA GLU A 11 -1.24 -11.06 -10.10
C GLU A 11 -0.65 -11.07 -8.68
N ALA A 12 0.57 -11.57 -8.53
CA ALA A 12 1.28 -11.56 -7.25
C ALA A 12 1.50 -10.13 -6.73
N ARG A 13 1.86 -9.19 -7.62
CA ARG A 13 1.95 -7.76 -7.26
C ARG A 13 0.62 -7.18 -6.84
N TRP A 14 -0.46 -7.51 -7.52
CA TRP A 14 -1.80 -7.04 -7.15
C TRP A 14 -2.25 -7.58 -5.79
N GLU A 15 -1.93 -8.84 -5.47
CA GLU A 15 -2.21 -9.42 -4.16
C GLU A 15 -1.47 -8.67 -3.05
N MET A 16 -0.18 -8.38 -3.25
CA MET A 16 0.59 -7.56 -2.31
C MET A 16 -0.02 -6.16 -2.12
N ILE A 17 -0.41 -5.47 -3.20
CA ILE A 17 -1.07 -4.16 -3.13
C ILE A 17 -2.39 -4.25 -2.35
N ASN A 18 -3.16 -5.33 -2.52
CA ASN A 18 -4.38 -5.56 -1.76
C ASN A 18 -4.10 -5.64 -0.26
N VAL A 19 -3.05 -6.34 0.17
CA VAL A 19 -2.63 -6.39 1.58
C VAL A 19 -2.15 -5.01 2.05
N ILE A 20 -1.31 -4.32 1.27
CA ILE A 20 -0.80 -2.99 1.62
C ILE A 20 -1.93 -1.98 1.79
N SER A 21 -2.99 -2.09 0.99
CA SER A 21 -4.15 -1.18 1.04
C SER A 21 -4.99 -1.31 2.32
N THR A 22 -4.82 -2.39 3.10
CA THR A 22 -5.41 -2.50 4.45
C THR A 22 -4.53 -1.92 5.54
N GLY A 23 -3.34 -1.40 5.19
CA GLY A 23 -2.35 -0.91 6.14
C GLY A 23 -1.44 -2.01 6.71
N ALA A 24 -1.52 -3.23 6.19
CA ALA A 24 -0.65 -4.34 6.60
C ALA A 24 0.54 -4.50 5.64
N LEU A 25 1.62 -5.09 6.14
CA LEU A 25 2.78 -5.43 5.33
C LEU A 25 2.65 -6.89 4.86
N PRO A 26 2.88 -7.22 3.57
CA PRO A 26 2.78 -8.58 3.07
C PRO A 26 3.75 -9.54 3.77
N ASP A 27 3.30 -10.76 4.07
CA ASP A 27 4.10 -11.75 4.78
C ASP A 27 5.41 -12.07 4.05
N GLY A 28 6.51 -12.15 4.81
CA GLY A 28 7.83 -12.47 4.26
C GLY A 28 8.50 -11.33 3.49
N HIS A 29 7.88 -10.16 3.40
CA HIS A 29 8.48 -8.97 2.82
C HIS A 29 8.89 -7.98 3.92
N SER A 30 9.89 -7.16 3.64
CA SER A 30 10.25 -5.97 4.43
C SER A 30 9.87 -4.68 3.69
N VAL A 31 9.92 -3.55 4.39
CA VAL A 31 9.71 -2.23 3.79
C VAL A 31 10.70 -1.98 2.64
N ASP A 32 11.95 -2.42 2.80
CA ASP A 32 12.99 -2.25 1.79
C ASP A 32 12.74 -3.14 0.56
N ASP A 33 12.19 -4.35 0.76
CA ASP A 33 11.80 -5.23 -0.34
C ASP A 33 10.67 -4.60 -1.18
N LEU A 34 9.65 -4.05 -0.51
CA LEU A 34 8.55 -3.36 -1.20
C LEU A 34 9.07 -2.18 -2.03
N ARG A 35 9.98 -1.37 -1.47
CA ARG A 35 10.65 -0.28 -2.19
C ARG A 35 11.43 -0.77 -3.40
N ALA A 36 12.23 -1.83 -3.24
CA ALA A 36 13.03 -2.41 -4.31
C ALA A 36 12.15 -2.96 -5.45
N MET A 37 10.97 -3.48 -5.10
CA MET A 37 9.96 -3.94 -6.06
C MET A 37 9.14 -2.81 -6.67
N GLY A 38 9.30 -1.56 -6.22
CA GLY A 38 8.51 -0.40 -6.66
C GLY A 38 7.07 -0.40 -6.18
N LEU A 39 6.77 -1.13 -5.10
CA LEU A 39 5.46 -1.20 -4.47
C LEU A 39 5.28 -0.08 -3.43
N PRO A 40 4.04 0.38 -3.21
CA PRO A 40 3.76 1.38 -2.18
C PRO A 40 3.95 0.80 -0.77
N LEU A 41 4.15 1.67 0.21
CA LEU A 41 4.19 1.27 1.61
C LEU A 41 2.81 1.35 2.28
N PRO A 42 2.60 0.61 3.39
CA PRO A 42 1.38 0.74 4.18
C PRO A 42 1.15 2.20 4.60
N GLY A 43 -0.07 2.69 4.35
CA GLY A 43 -0.45 4.09 4.63
C GLY A 43 -0.22 5.06 3.47
N GLU A 44 0.58 4.72 2.45
CA GLU A 44 0.75 5.52 1.23
C GLU A 44 -0.41 5.31 0.24
N ILE A 45 -1.15 4.22 0.39
CA ILE A 45 -2.38 3.94 -0.37
C ILE A 45 -3.56 3.76 0.59
N TYR A 46 -4.77 4.03 0.11
CA TYR A 46 -6.01 3.83 0.86
C TYR A 46 -7.12 3.28 -0.04
N ARG A 47 -8.08 2.61 0.61
CA ARG A 47 -9.29 2.10 -0.05
C ARG A 47 -10.39 3.15 0.02
N GLU A 48 -10.90 3.53 -1.13
CA GLU A 48 -12.09 4.36 -1.27
C GLU A 48 -13.27 3.46 -1.65
N PRO A 49 -14.25 3.25 -0.76
CA PRO A 49 -15.44 2.45 -1.07
C PRO A 49 -16.28 3.14 -2.14
N GLN A 50 -16.72 2.37 -3.13
CA GLN A 50 -17.61 2.81 -4.19
C GLN A 50 -19.05 2.36 -3.93
N PRO A 51 -20.06 3.07 -4.50
CA PRO A 51 -21.47 2.74 -4.31
C PRO A 51 -21.89 1.38 -4.91
N ASP A 52 -21.07 0.79 -5.78
CA ASP A 52 -21.25 -0.54 -6.35
C ASP A 52 -20.74 -1.68 -5.44
N GLY A 53 -20.20 -1.34 -4.26
CA GLY A 53 -19.63 -2.30 -3.31
C GLY A 53 -18.18 -2.70 -3.60
N THR A 54 -17.56 -2.11 -4.64
CA THR A 54 -16.13 -2.28 -4.92
C THR A 54 -15.30 -1.23 -4.17
N TYR A 55 -13.97 -1.34 -4.25
CA TYR A 55 -13.05 -0.38 -3.66
C TYR A 55 -12.07 0.11 -4.72
N LEU A 56 -11.85 1.43 -4.78
CA LEU A 56 -10.73 2.02 -5.49
C LEU A 56 -9.53 2.10 -4.56
N ILE A 57 -8.39 1.59 -5.01
CA ILE A 57 -7.12 1.78 -4.33
C ILE A 57 -6.49 3.05 -4.89
N ARG A 58 -6.37 4.07 -4.05
CA ARG A 58 -5.79 5.37 -4.44
C ARG A 58 -4.52 5.62 -3.66
N GLN A 59 -3.55 6.20 -4.36
CA GLN A 59 -2.30 6.63 -3.76
C GLN A 59 -2.47 8.03 -3.20
N ARG A 60 -2.00 8.22 -1.96
CA ARG A 60 -1.93 9.53 -1.33
C ARG A 60 -0.87 10.38 -2.02
N SER A 61 -1.12 11.67 -2.13
CA SER A 61 -0.10 12.61 -2.57
C SER A 61 1.03 12.70 -1.53
N PRO A 62 2.25 13.09 -1.94
CA PRO A 62 3.35 13.30 -1.01
C PRO A 62 3.02 14.30 0.10
N ALA A 63 2.18 15.30 -0.18
CA ALA A 63 1.72 16.29 0.80
C ALA A 63 0.83 15.66 1.88
N GLU A 64 -0.09 14.77 1.50
CA GLU A 64 -0.95 14.05 2.45
C GLU A 64 -0.15 13.05 3.29
N ILE A 65 0.85 12.39 2.70
CA ILE A 65 1.77 11.50 3.44
C ILE A 65 2.57 12.29 4.48
N ALA A 66 3.06 13.48 4.10
CA ALA A 66 3.77 14.36 5.04
C ALA A 66 2.85 14.84 6.18
N ALA A 67 1.59 15.20 5.87
CA ALA A 67 0.60 15.58 6.87
C ALA A 67 0.30 14.44 7.86
N LEU A 68 0.19 13.19 7.38
CA LEU A 68 0.00 12.01 8.24
C LEU A 68 1.20 11.75 9.17
N LYS A 69 2.43 11.96 8.71
CA LYS A 69 3.63 11.83 9.55
C LYS A 69 3.72 12.93 10.62
N ASN A 70 3.24 14.13 10.32
CA ASN A 70 3.24 15.26 11.25
C ASN A 70 2.12 15.18 12.31
N ASN A 71 1.10 14.35 12.09
CA ASN A 71 0.04 14.07 13.06
C ASN A 71 0.42 12.94 14.04
N PHE A 72 1.69 12.54 14.12
CA PHE A 72 2.19 11.84 15.31
C PHE A 72 2.19 12.84 16.48
N GLU A 73 1.01 13.07 17.07
CA GLU A 73 0.90 13.66 18.38
C GLU A 73 1.60 12.71 19.35
N CYS A 74 2.84 13.05 19.71
CA CYS A 74 3.47 12.50 20.91
C CYS A 74 2.68 13.03 22.11
N ASP A 75 1.50 12.47 22.37
CA ASP A 75 0.84 12.59 23.66
C ASP A 75 1.74 11.91 24.68
N SER A 76 2.63 12.72 25.23
CA SER A 76 3.42 12.40 26.41
C SER A 76 2.40 12.18 27.52
N PRO A 77 2.34 11.01 28.18
CA PRO A 77 1.48 10.88 29.33
C PRO A 77 1.95 11.90 30.39
N GLN A 78 1.05 12.82 30.76
CA GLN A 78 1.25 13.73 31.89
C GLN A 78 1.38 12.96 33.21
#